data_AF-A0AA36HG54-F1
#
_entry.id   AF-A0AA36HG54-F1
#
_cell.length_a   1.000
_cell.length_b   1.000
_cell.length_c   1.000
_cell.angle_alpha   90.00
_cell.angle_beta   90.00
_cell.angle_gamma   90.00
#
_symmetry.space_group_name_H-M   'P 1'
#
loop_
_entity.id
_entity.type
_entity.pdbx_description
1 polymer ?
#
loop_
_entity_poly.entity_id
_entity_poly.type
_entity_poly.pdbx_seq_one_letter_code
_entity_poly.pdbx_strand_id
1 'polypeptide(L)'
;MTKLWLLLLLPYTVLAGKITKEENEMLKIKCSLKASVLSRVKRRQPASSYEYPFAAALCIRRIVPGGEIEEHSLPTCSGVLISPRHILTSAVCLYMDYQRSCTHGLRPPKLSAENIGVLLSSRCTNSECWFNEKMLRPTSVVMHPSYEDCMRDGSYDLAVIELDKDVRTAPICMPGAYSAISRPENLRYIGYGEVDEHQGLQSLWYRYILEEGRTIFAYNMTMKTDHGAEDNGGPLVQKMEGKHYLFGIHAGYGYRVHNSGGRQIPVAEGAVFADVRKQLTWICDVTGVCSL
;
A
#
# COMPACT_ATOMS: atom_id res chain seq x y z
N MET A 1 -57.12 21.91 0.36
CA MET A 1 -55.73 22.35 0.14
C MET A 1 -54.79 21.49 0.98
N THR A 2 -54.35 20.36 0.44
CA THR A 2 -53.43 19.41 1.09
C THR A 2 -52.01 19.70 0.61
N LYS A 3 -51.14 20.14 1.53
CA LYS A 3 -49.72 20.39 1.27
C LYS A 3 -48.98 19.04 1.20
N LEU A 4 -48.57 18.65 -0.01
CA LEU A 4 -47.70 17.51 -0.27
C LEU A 4 -46.26 17.92 0.10
N TRP A 5 -45.74 17.38 1.19
CA TRP A 5 -44.32 17.49 1.53
C TRP A 5 -43.54 16.50 0.66
N LEU A 6 -42.87 16.99 -0.39
CA LEU A 6 -41.86 16.23 -1.11
C LEU A 6 -40.60 16.15 -0.24
N LEU A 7 -40.41 15.00 0.41
CA LEU A 7 -39.11 14.57 0.92
C LEU A 7 -38.21 14.30 -0.28
N LEU A 8 -37.30 15.24 -0.55
CA LEU A 8 -36.17 15.06 -1.46
C LEU A 8 -35.23 13.99 -0.88
N LEU A 9 -35.45 12.73 -1.25
CA LEU A 9 -34.43 11.70 -1.20
C LEU A 9 -33.44 12.03 -2.32
N LEU A 10 -32.44 12.85 -2.04
CA LEU A 10 -31.28 12.97 -2.92
C LEU A 10 -30.62 11.58 -2.96
N PRO A 11 -30.55 10.93 -4.14
CA PRO A 11 -29.73 9.75 -4.25
C PRO A 11 -28.30 10.23 -4.02
N TYR A 12 -27.65 9.73 -2.97
CA TYR A 12 -26.19 9.71 -2.89
C TYR A 12 -25.74 8.78 -4.02
N THR A 13 -25.80 9.25 -5.26
CA THR A 13 -25.02 8.69 -6.35
C THR A 13 -23.59 8.93 -5.93
N VAL A 14 -23.00 7.89 -5.36
CA VAL A 14 -21.57 7.77 -5.14
C VAL A 14 -20.94 7.96 -6.51
N LEU A 15 -20.51 9.19 -6.82
CA LEU A 15 -19.67 9.45 -7.97
C LEU A 15 -18.33 8.80 -7.64
N ALA A 16 -18.09 7.62 -8.21
CA ALA A 16 -16.74 7.08 -8.34
C ALA A 16 -15.86 8.16 -9.00
N GLY A 17 -14.73 8.45 -8.36
CA GLY A 17 -13.87 9.59 -8.62
C GLY A 17 -13.21 10.13 -7.36
N LYS A 18 -12.57 11.31 -7.50
CA LYS A 18 -11.90 12.01 -6.39
C LYS A 18 -12.87 12.26 -5.24
N ILE A 19 -12.37 12.17 -4.01
CA ILE A 19 -13.13 12.65 -2.85
C ILE A 19 -13.25 14.17 -2.91
N THR A 20 -14.37 14.68 -2.41
CA THR A 20 -14.63 16.11 -2.25
C THR A 20 -13.73 16.74 -1.19
N LYS A 21 -13.66 18.07 -1.19
CA LYS A 21 -12.91 18.82 -0.17
C LYS A 21 -13.46 18.54 1.23
N GLU A 22 -14.77 18.48 1.37
CA GLU A 22 -15.46 18.19 2.64
C GLU A 22 -15.15 16.77 3.12
N GLU A 23 -15.14 15.79 2.22
CA GLU A 23 -14.71 14.42 2.54
C GLU A 23 -13.24 14.37 2.97
N ASN A 24 -12.36 15.14 2.33
CA ASN A 24 -10.94 15.23 2.71
C ASN A 24 -10.75 15.86 4.10
N GLU A 25 -11.50 16.90 4.45
CA GLU A 25 -11.47 17.48 5.79
C GLU A 25 -11.98 16.49 6.86
N MET A 26 -13.04 15.73 6.54
CA MET A 26 -13.51 14.66 7.42
C MET A 26 -12.51 13.52 7.54
N LEU A 27 -11.79 13.19 6.47
CA LEU A 27 -10.76 12.17 6.43
C LEU A 27 -9.58 12.50 7.36
N LYS A 28 -9.13 13.76 7.37
CA LYS A 28 -8.07 14.25 8.28
C LYS A 28 -8.42 14.00 9.76
N ILE A 29 -9.70 14.11 10.11
CA ILE A 29 -10.19 13.85 11.46
C ILE A 29 -10.28 12.35 11.73
N LYS A 30 -10.87 11.59 10.79
CA LYS A 30 -11.29 10.19 10.97
C LYS A 30 -10.26 9.12 10.62
N CYS A 31 -9.14 9.49 10.01
CA CYS A 31 -8.09 8.55 9.67
C CYS A 31 -7.54 7.82 10.92
N SER A 32 -7.15 6.56 10.74
CA SER A 32 -6.66 5.66 11.80
C SER A 32 -7.61 5.44 13.00
N LEU A 33 -8.89 5.86 12.93
CA LEU A 33 -9.86 5.53 13.97
C LEU A 33 -10.07 4.01 14.05
N LYS A 34 -10.07 3.45 15.26
CA LYS A 34 -10.09 2.00 15.59
C LYS A 34 -8.75 1.25 15.65
N ALA A 35 -7.61 1.92 15.49
CA ALA A 35 -6.31 1.31 15.78
C ALA A 35 -6.05 1.24 17.32
N SER A 36 -6.67 0.29 18.03
CA SER A 36 -6.27 -0.13 19.39
C SER A 36 -5.68 -1.55 19.31
N VAL A 37 -4.52 -1.90 19.83
CA VAL A 37 -4.08 -1.88 21.24
C VAL A 37 -2.53 -1.87 21.29
N LEU A 38 -1.95 -1.45 22.43
CA LEU A 38 -0.54 -1.64 22.81
C LEU A 38 0.00 -3.02 22.40
N SER A 39 0.88 -3.07 21.39
CA SER A 39 1.69 -4.26 21.13
C SER A 39 3.06 -4.14 21.81
N ARG A 40 3.49 -5.21 22.49
CA ARG A 40 4.87 -5.31 23.03
C ARG A 40 5.86 -5.26 21.88
N VAL A 41 7.03 -4.65 22.08
CA VAL A 41 8.08 -4.55 21.08
C VAL A 41 8.71 -5.93 20.85
N LYS A 42 8.24 -6.66 19.84
CA LYS A 42 8.92 -7.81 19.23
C LYS A 42 9.16 -7.52 17.75
N ARG A 43 10.20 -8.16 17.19
CA ARG A 43 10.82 -7.77 15.91
C ARG A 43 9.92 -7.97 14.68
N ARG A 44 9.28 -9.12 14.60
CA ARG A 44 8.24 -9.45 13.61
C ARG A 44 7.07 -9.99 14.42
N GLN A 45 5.87 -9.50 14.12
CA GLN A 45 4.67 -9.92 14.82
C GLN A 45 3.53 -10.12 13.83
N PRO A 46 2.81 -11.25 13.92
CA PRO A 46 1.48 -11.35 13.34
C PRO A 46 0.66 -10.18 13.84
N ALA A 47 0.09 -9.41 12.92
CA ALA A 47 -0.81 -8.35 13.29
C ALA A 47 -2.07 -8.97 13.92
N SER A 48 -2.51 -8.40 15.04
CA SER A 48 -3.79 -8.81 15.61
C SER A 48 -4.94 -8.42 14.68
N SER A 49 -6.06 -9.14 14.77
CA SER A 49 -7.24 -8.84 13.95
C SER A 49 -7.65 -7.38 14.13
N TYR A 50 -7.73 -6.64 13.02
CA TYR A 50 -8.05 -5.20 12.94
C TYR A 50 -7.02 -4.21 13.49
N GLU A 51 -5.78 -4.65 13.76
CA GLU A 51 -4.72 -3.73 14.19
C GLU A 51 -4.44 -2.64 13.13
N TYR A 52 -4.51 -3.04 11.85
CA TYR A 52 -4.25 -2.18 10.69
C TYR A 52 -5.44 -2.25 9.72
N PRO A 53 -6.54 -1.54 10.02
CA PRO A 53 -7.78 -1.61 9.23
C PRO A 53 -7.64 -1.04 7.80
N PHE A 54 -6.55 -0.32 7.55
CA PHE A 54 -6.19 0.24 6.26
C PHE A 54 -5.35 -0.70 5.39
N ALA A 55 -4.82 -1.81 5.93
CA ALA A 55 -4.00 -2.74 5.14
C ALA A 55 -4.86 -3.41 4.06
N ALA A 56 -4.29 -3.50 2.85
CA ALA A 56 -4.92 -4.12 1.70
C ALA A 56 -4.02 -5.23 1.14
N ALA A 57 -4.61 -6.38 0.84
CA ALA A 57 -3.98 -7.44 0.05
C ALA A 57 -4.44 -7.31 -1.40
N LEU A 58 -3.51 -7.40 -2.34
CA LEU A 58 -3.76 -7.33 -3.78
C LEU A 58 -3.59 -8.71 -4.41
N CYS A 59 -4.67 -9.20 -5.02
CA CYS A 59 -4.73 -10.49 -5.69
C CYS A 59 -4.83 -10.27 -7.21
N ILE A 60 -4.09 -11.03 -7.99
CA ILE A 60 -4.17 -11.00 -9.45
C ILE A 60 -5.22 -12.02 -9.91
N ARG A 61 -6.29 -11.52 -10.51
CA ARG A 61 -7.32 -12.31 -11.15
C ARG A 61 -6.90 -12.67 -12.56
N ARG A 62 -6.75 -13.96 -12.84
CA ARG A 62 -6.42 -14.45 -14.17
C ARG A 62 -7.70 -14.72 -14.95
N ILE A 63 -7.72 -14.29 -16.20
CA ILE A 63 -8.75 -14.72 -17.14
C ILE A 63 -8.26 -16.03 -17.75
N VAL A 64 -8.93 -17.14 -17.44
CA VAL A 64 -8.57 -18.46 -17.97
C VAL A 64 -9.13 -18.65 -19.39
N PRO A 65 -8.55 -19.56 -20.20
CA PRO A 65 -9.08 -19.88 -21.53
C PRO A 65 -10.56 -20.27 -21.44
N GLY A 66 -11.43 -19.51 -22.11
CA GLY A 66 -12.89 -19.60 -21.96
C GLY A 66 -13.56 -18.32 -21.44
N GLY A 67 -12.77 -17.34 -20.98
CA GLY A 67 -13.27 -16.03 -20.54
C GLY A 67 -13.75 -16.01 -19.09
N GLU A 68 -13.62 -17.13 -18.36
CA GLU A 68 -13.88 -17.17 -16.93
C GLU A 68 -12.76 -16.46 -16.17
N ILE A 69 -13.13 -15.70 -15.15
CA ILE A 69 -12.18 -15.04 -14.26
C ILE A 69 -11.93 -15.99 -13.09
N GLU A 70 -10.67 -16.41 -12.90
CA GLU A 70 -10.21 -17.03 -11.66
C GLU A 70 -10.33 -15.97 -10.56
N GLU A 71 -11.44 -16.01 -9.83
CA GLU A 71 -11.78 -14.96 -8.85
C GLU A 71 -10.85 -14.97 -7.63
N HIS A 72 -10.03 -16.01 -7.48
CA HIS A 72 -9.26 -16.25 -6.28
C HIS A 72 -7.80 -16.56 -6.58
N SER A 73 -6.92 -15.72 -6.05
CA SER A 73 -5.47 -15.96 -6.01
C SER A 73 -4.95 -15.60 -4.63
N LEU A 74 -3.79 -16.14 -4.30
CA LEU A 74 -3.00 -15.65 -3.18
C LEU A 74 -2.62 -14.17 -3.41
N PRO A 75 -2.49 -13.37 -2.34
CA PRO A 75 -1.95 -12.03 -2.45
C PRO A 75 -0.55 -12.03 -3.08
N THR A 76 -0.33 -11.11 -4.01
CA THR A 76 0.95 -10.92 -4.72
C THR A 76 1.62 -9.59 -4.35
N CYS A 77 0.84 -8.70 -3.74
CA CYS A 77 1.28 -7.40 -3.29
C CYS A 77 0.41 -6.95 -2.11
N SER A 78 0.92 -5.94 -1.42
CA SER A 78 0.16 -5.19 -0.42
C SER A 78 -0.25 -3.82 -0.95
N GLY A 79 -1.11 -3.15 -0.19
CA GLY A 79 -1.53 -1.79 -0.42
C GLY A 79 -2.08 -1.17 0.87
N VAL A 80 -2.48 0.09 0.77
CA VAL A 80 -3.04 0.83 1.90
C VAL A 80 -4.22 1.68 1.50
N LEU A 81 -5.32 1.58 2.25
CA LEU A 81 -6.49 2.42 2.09
C LEU A 81 -6.20 3.85 2.58
N ILE A 82 -6.25 4.81 1.66
CA ILE A 82 -6.01 6.24 1.94
C ILE A 82 -7.29 7.07 1.97
N SER A 83 -8.41 6.52 1.49
CA SER A 83 -9.77 7.09 1.62
C SER A 83 -10.81 5.97 1.51
N PRO A 84 -12.12 6.23 1.65
CA PRO A 84 -13.15 5.19 1.52
C PRO A 84 -13.14 4.37 0.23
N ARG A 85 -12.47 4.82 -0.84
CA ARG A 85 -12.45 4.11 -2.13
C ARG A 85 -11.09 4.07 -2.83
N HIS A 86 -10.02 4.59 -2.22
CA HIS A 86 -8.70 4.67 -2.85
C HIS A 86 -7.66 3.86 -2.07
N ILE A 87 -6.98 2.96 -2.76
CA ILE A 87 -5.81 2.22 -2.28
C ILE A 87 -4.57 2.84 -2.92
N LEU A 88 -3.55 3.12 -2.10
CA LEU A 88 -2.21 3.41 -2.58
C LEU A 88 -1.36 2.13 -2.50
N THR A 89 -0.58 1.86 -3.55
CA THR A 89 0.31 0.70 -3.65
C THR A 89 1.51 1.04 -4.53
N SER A 90 2.36 0.07 -4.81
CA SER A 90 3.49 0.17 -5.73
C SER A 90 3.00 0.01 -7.18
N ALA A 91 3.63 0.71 -8.12
CA ALA A 91 3.35 0.57 -9.55
C ALA A 91 3.82 -0.79 -10.09
N VAL A 92 4.89 -1.37 -9.51
CA VAL A 92 5.35 -2.74 -9.82
C VAL A 92 4.21 -3.76 -9.64
N CYS A 93 3.33 -3.56 -8.67
CA CYS A 93 2.18 -4.44 -8.42
C CYS A 93 1.14 -4.45 -9.53
N LEU A 94 1.23 -3.51 -10.48
CA LEU A 94 0.33 -3.41 -11.64
C LEU A 94 0.92 -4.04 -12.91
N TYR A 95 1.94 -4.89 -12.76
CA TYR A 95 2.56 -5.63 -13.85
C TYR A 95 2.47 -7.14 -13.63
N MET A 96 2.21 -7.88 -14.69
CA MET A 96 2.36 -9.33 -14.74
C MET A 96 3.81 -9.70 -15.08
N ASP A 97 4.34 -10.74 -14.45
CA ASP A 97 5.70 -11.25 -14.74
C ASP A 97 6.79 -10.17 -14.74
N TYR A 98 6.68 -9.17 -13.85
CA TYR A 98 7.56 -7.99 -13.80
C TYR A 98 9.04 -8.36 -13.77
N GLN A 99 9.43 -9.17 -12.77
CA GLN A 99 10.83 -9.55 -12.54
C GLN A 99 11.41 -10.29 -13.75
N ARG A 100 10.64 -11.21 -14.34
CA ARG A 100 11.05 -11.98 -15.51
C ARG A 100 11.22 -11.07 -16.72
N SER A 101 10.24 -10.22 -17.01
CA SER A 101 10.26 -9.30 -18.15
C SER A 101 11.46 -8.37 -18.08
N CYS A 102 11.65 -7.71 -16.93
CA CYS A 102 12.75 -6.77 -16.74
C CYS A 102 14.13 -7.43 -16.80
N THR A 103 14.28 -8.66 -16.30
CA THR A 103 15.53 -9.42 -16.39
C THR A 103 15.90 -9.76 -17.84
N HIS A 104 14.89 -9.95 -18.70
CA HIS A 104 15.08 -10.21 -20.13
C HIS A 104 15.07 -8.94 -20.99
N GLY A 105 15.05 -7.74 -20.40
CA GLY A 105 14.98 -6.48 -21.14
C GLY A 105 13.67 -6.28 -21.91
N LEU A 106 12.60 -6.96 -21.48
CA LEU A 106 11.26 -6.86 -22.05
C LEU A 106 10.40 -5.91 -21.21
N ARG A 107 9.44 -5.24 -21.86
CA ARG A 107 8.42 -4.48 -21.16
C ARG A 107 7.40 -5.42 -20.52
N PRO A 108 7.18 -5.34 -19.19
CA PRO A 108 6.20 -6.19 -18.55
C PRO A 108 4.76 -5.83 -18.96
N PRO A 109 3.87 -6.83 -19.13
CA PRO A 109 2.45 -6.57 -19.39
C PRO A 109 1.78 -5.84 -18.22
N LYS A 110 1.02 -4.79 -18.53
CA LYS A 110 0.24 -4.03 -17.53
C LYS A 110 -1.05 -4.75 -17.19
N LEU A 111 -1.41 -4.77 -15.91
CA LEU A 111 -2.70 -5.25 -15.42
C LEU A 111 -3.76 -4.15 -15.59
N SER A 112 -4.96 -4.55 -16.00
CA SER A 112 -6.14 -3.68 -15.96
C SER A 112 -6.83 -3.80 -14.60
N ALA A 113 -7.78 -2.90 -14.30
CA ALA A 113 -8.56 -2.93 -13.08
C ALA A 113 -9.32 -4.27 -12.88
N GLU A 114 -9.71 -4.94 -13.96
CA GLU A 114 -10.46 -6.21 -13.91
C GLU A 114 -9.58 -7.38 -13.47
N ASN A 115 -8.26 -7.27 -13.67
CA ASN A 115 -7.28 -8.26 -13.25
C ASN A 115 -6.91 -8.17 -11.77
N ILE A 116 -7.52 -7.25 -11.01
CA ILE A 116 -7.13 -6.98 -9.63
C ILE A 116 -8.31 -7.25 -8.70
N GLY A 117 -8.04 -7.98 -7.63
CA GLY A 117 -8.92 -8.13 -6.48
C GLY A 117 -8.28 -7.49 -5.25
N VAL A 118 -9.10 -6.81 -4.43
CA VAL A 118 -8.62 -6.18 -3.20
C VAL A 118 -9.31 -6.78 -1.98
N LEU A 119 -8.52 -7.19 -0.98
CA LEU A 119 -9.02 -7.59 0.33
C LEU A 119 -8.52 -6.62 1.40
N LEU A 120 -9.45 -5.95 2.07
CA LEU A 120 -9.13 -5.00 3.14
C LEU A 120 -9.21 -5.67 4.49
N SER A 121 -8.28 -5.32 5.39
CA SER A 121 -8.28 -5.83 6.77
C SER A 121 -8.34 -7.37 6.83
N SER A 122 -7.82 -8.06 5.81
CA SER A 122 -7.95 -9.51 5.71
C SER A 122 -7.33 -10.19 6.92
N ARG A 123 -8.05 -11.17 7.44
CA ARG A 123 -7.64 -12.03 8.54
C ARG A 123 -7.12 -13.37 8.06
N CYS A 124 -7.00 -13.54 6.75
CA CYS A 124 -6.64 -14.83 6.21
C CYS A 124 -5.23 -15.21 6.60
N THR A 125 -5.15 -16.38 7.21
CA THR A 125 -3.91 -17.00 7.63
C THR A 125 -3.70 -18.36 6.97
N ASN A 126 -4.40 -18.65 5.88
CA ASN A 126 -4.17 -19.80 5.02
C ASN A 126 -4.79 -19.62 3.65
N SER A 127 -4.38 -20.44 2.69
CA SER A 127 -4.88 -20.45 1.32
C SER A 127 -6.41 -20.56 1.28
N GLU A 128 -6.99 -21.54 1.96
CA GLU A 128 -8.44 -21.78 1.98
C GLU A 128 -9.24 -20.52 2.36
N CYS A 129 -8.79 -19.75 3.35
CA CYS A 129 -9.41 -18.48 3.70
C CYS A 129 -9.36 -17.49 2.53
N TRP A 130 -8.19 -17.33 1.89
CA TRP A 130 -8.03 -16.42 0.75
C TRP A 130 -8.97 -16.77 -0.41
N PHE A 131 -9.18 -18.06 -0.67
CA PHE A 131 -10.09 -18.55 -1.71
C PHE A 131 -11.58 -18.36 -1.35
N ASN A 132 -11.93 -18.11 -0.10
CA ASN A 132 -13.33 -17.93 0.33
C ASN A 132 -13.69 -16.45 0.61
N GLU A 133 -12.71 -15.56 0.67
CA GLU A 133 -12.95 -14.14 0.94
C GLU A 133 -13.51 -13.39 -0.27
N LYS A 134 -14.45 -12.49 0.00
CA LYS A 134 -15.05 -11.67 -1.04
C LYS A 134 -14.18 -10.47 -1.37
N MET A 135 -13.54 -10.53 -2.53
CA MET A 135 -12.71 -9.44 -3.04
C MET A 135 -13.53 -8.24 -3.51
N LEU A 136 -13.06 -7.05 -3.14
CA LEU A 136 -13.52 -5.78 -3.69
C LEU A 136 -13.04 -5.63 -5.13
N ARG A 137 -13.81 -4.91 -5.95
CA ARG A 137 -13.54 -4.74 -7.37
C ARG A 137 -13.01 -3.33 -7.64
N PRO A 138 -11.84 -3.20 -8.27
CA PRO A 138 -11.39 -1.93 -8.78
C PRO A 138 -12.19 -1.44 -9.98
N THR A 139 -12.32 -0.12 -10.13
CA THR A 139 -12.86 0.56 -11.31
C THR A 139 -11.76 1.19 -12.16
N SER A 140 -10.68 1.64 -11.53
CA SER A 140 -9.57 2.28 -12.22
C SER A 140 -8.23 2.00 -11.52
N VAL A 141 -7.16 2.04 -12.31
CA VAL A 141 -5.78 1.99 -11.83
C VAL A 141 -4.97 3.08 -12.49
N VAL A 142 -4.20 3.83 -11.69
CA VAL A 142 -3.41 4.97 -12.15
C VAL A 142 -2.01 4.86 -11.56
N MET A 143 -1.02 4.58 -12.40
CA MET A 143 0.39 4.64 -12.02
C MET A 143 0.88 6.09 -11.99
N HIS A 144 1.87 6.38 -11.15
CA HIS A 144 2.54 7.68 -11.15
C HIS A 144 3.13 7.97 -12.55
N PRO A 145 2.94 9.17 -13.13
CA PRO A 145 3.32 9.45 -14.52
C PRO A 145 4.84 9.41 -14.76
N SER A 146 5.64 9.65 -13.71
CA SER A 146 7.10 9.53 -13.75
C SER A 146 7.62 8.14 -13.39
N TYR A 147 6.74 7.15 -13.20
CA TYR A 147 7.18 5.76 -13.02
C TYR A 147 7.66 5.20 -14.36
N GLU A 148 8.90 4.71 -14.39
CA GLU A 148 9.48 4.03 -15.54
C GLU A 148 9.53 2.52 -15.27
N ASP A 149 9.06 1.74 -16.24
CA ASP A 149 9.06 0.28 -16.14
C ASP A 149 10.49 -0.25 -16.03
N CYS A 150 10.69 -1.23 -15.14
CA CYS A 150 12.00 -1.85 -14.87
C CYS A 150 13.03 -0.94 -14.16
N MET A 151 12.66 0.29 -13.79
CA MET A 151 13.51 1.15 -12.95
C MET A 151 13.52 0.63 -11.51
N ARG A 152 14.71 0.56 -10.90
CA ARG A 152 14.93 -0.05 -9.57
C ARG A 152 15.19 0.96 -8.45
N ASP A 153 15.09 2.26 -8.72
CA ASP A 153 15.43 3.28 -7.71
C ASP A 153 14.30 3.51 -6.70
N GLY A 154 13.08 3.05 -6.99
CA GLY A 154 11.88 3.17 -6.15
C GLY A 154 11.30 4.59 -6.03
N SER A 155 11.83 5.59 -6.73
CA SER A 155 11.53 7.01 -6.48
C SER A 155 10.11 7.45 -6.89
N TYR A 156 9.51 6.73 -7.83
CA TYR A 156 8.16 6.96 -8.34
C TYR A 156 7.32 5.68 -8.36
N ASP A 157 7.72 4.66 -7.59
CA ASP A 157 7.03 3.37 -7.56
C ASP A 157 5.74 3.45 -6.74
N LEU A 158 4.74 4.13 -7.32
CA LEU A 158 3.44 4.39 -6.74
C LEU A 158 2.33 4.21 -7.77
N ALA A 159 1.22 3.64 -7.31
CA ALA A 159 -0.02 3.59 -8.05
C ALA A 159 -1.23 3.74 -7.12
N VAL A 160 -2.30 4.28 -7.68
CA VAL A 160 -3.62 4.36 -7.05
C VAL A 160 -4.54 3.34 -7.69
N ILE A 161 -5.27 2.61 -6.86
CA ILE A 161 -6.37 1.75 -7.27
C ILE A 161 -7.66 2.35 -6.69
N GLU A 162 -8.64 2.62 -7.55
CA GLU A 162 -9.97 3.07 -7.15
C GLU A 162 -10.92 1.89 -7.06
N LEU A 163 -11.71 1.81 -5.99
CA LEU A 163 -12.71 0.78 -5.74
C LEU A 163 -14.07 1.17 -6.31
N ASP A 164 -14.86 0.17 -6.70
CA ASP A 164 -16.23 0.32 -7.21
C ASP A 164 -17.24 0.91 -6.23
N LYS A 165 -16.89 0.94 -4.95
CA LYS A 165 -17.74 1.45 -3.87
C LYS A 165 -16.92 1.86 -2.65
N ASP A 166 -17.56 2.65 -1.81
CA ASP A 166 -17.02 2.99 -0.50
C ASP A 166 -16.96 1.80 0.45
N VAL A 167 -15.86 1.72 1.18
CA VAL A 167 -15.66 0.76 2.25
C VAL A 167 -15.89 1.40 3.61
N ARG A 168 -16.40 0.60 4.56
CA ARG A 168 -16.70 1.06 5.93
C ARG A 168 -15.57 0.70 6.90
N THR A 169 -14.32 0.93 6.48
CA THR A 169 -13.13 0.74 7.32
C THR A 169 -12.31 2.03 7.38
N ALA A 170 -11.45 2.16 8.37
CA ALA A 170 -10.69 3.38 8.58
C ALA A 170 -9.46 3.44 7.68
N PRO A 171 -9.33 4.48 6.83
CA PRO A 171 -8.11 4.72 6.06
C PRO A 171 -6.96 5.21 6.95
N ILE A 172 -5.74 5.12 6.43
CA ILE A 172 -4.54 5.67 7.09
C ILE A 172 -4.52 7.20 7.00
N CYS A 173 -3.78 7.86 7.90
CA CYS A 173 -3.58 9.30 7.82
C CYS A 173 -2.47 9.64 6.80
N MET A 174 -2.66 10.72 6.04
CA MET A 174 -1.60 11.28 5.21
C MET A 174 -0.67 12.17 6.06
N PRO A 175 0.65 12.10 5.85
CA PRO A 175 1.61 12.98 6.52
C PRO A 175 1.59 14.39 5.92
N GLY A 176 2.17 15.36 6.62
CA GLY A 176 2.55 16.63 6.02
C GLY A 176 3.83 16.48 5.19
N ALA A 177 4.02 17.35 4.19
CA ALA A 177 5.18 17.31 3.28
C ALA A 177 6.54 17.40 4.00
N TYR A 178 6.56 18.05 5.17
CA TYR A 178 7.74 18.27 6.00
C TYR A 178 7.70 17.49 7.33
N SER A 179 6.75 16.56 7.49
CA SER A 179 6.69 15.73 8.69
C SER A 179 7.97 14.91 8.82
N ALA A 180 8.65 15.07 9.94
CA ALA A 180 9.88 14.34 10.22
C ALA A 180 9.59 12.86 10.51
N ILE A 181 10.48 12.01 10.03
CA ILE A 181 10.56 10.64 10.49
C ILE A 181 11.04 10.68 11.95
N SER A 182 10.19 10.20 12.87
CA SER A 182 10.48 10.11 14.29
C SER A 182 11.48 8.98 14.56
N ARG A 183 11.75 8.72 15.84
CA ARG A 183 12.64 7.62 16.24
C ARG A 183 12.18 6.27 15.66
N PRO A 184 13.12 5.37 15.28
CA PRO A 184 12.82 4.11 14.60
C PRO A 184 11.78 3.22 15.28
N GLU A 185 11.65 3.27 16.61
CA GLU A 185 10.65 2.51 17.37
C GLU A 185 9.18 2.81 17.01
N ASN A 186 8.92 3.96 16.39
CA ASN A 186 7.58 4.37 15.97
C ASN A 186 7.26 3.99 14.52
N LEU A 187 8.22 3.40 13.79
CA LEU A 187 8.08 3.05 12.38
C LEU A 187 7.88 1.56 12.19
N ARG A 188 6.87 1.23 11.38
CA ARG A 188 6.51 -0.14 11.07
C ARG A 188 6.20 -0.28 9.60
N TYR A 189 6.74 -1.32 9.00
CA TYR A 189 6.19 -1.87 7.78
C TYR A 189 5.02 -2.78 8.11
N ILE A 190 3.98 -2.73 7.29
CA ILE A 190 2.81 -3.61 7.38
C ILE A 190 2.58 -4.24 6.02
N GLY A 191 2.39 -5.55 5.98
CA GLY A 191 2.18 -6.26 4.72
C GLY A 191 1.88 -7.73 4.91
N TYR A 192 1.45 -8.39 3.84
CA TYR A 192 0.99 -9.78 3.87
C TYR A 192 2.11 -10.80 3.66
N GLY A 193 3.29 -10.36 3.22
CA GLY A 193 4.46 -11.22 3.00
C GLY A 193 4.25 -12.31 1.95
N GLU A 194 5.25 -13.18 1.83
CA GLU A 194 5.14 -14.41 1.03
C GLU A 194 4.26 -15.43 1.75
N VAL A 195 3.26 -15.94 1.03
CA VAL A 195 2.22 -16.82 1.59
C VAL A 195 2.79 -18.17 2.05
N ASP A 196 3.93 -18.61 1.50
CA ASP A 196 4.52 -19.92 1.81
C ASP A 196 5.23 -19.95 3.17
N GLU A 197 5.70 -18.80 3.68
CA GLU A 197 6.36 -18.75 4.99
C GLU A 197 5.45 -18.19 6.10
N HIS A 198 4.59 -17.22 5.78
CA HIS A 198 3.81 -16.49 6.78
C HIS A 198 2.42 -16.16 6.24
N GLN A 199 1.48 -17.05 6.50
CA GLN A 199 0.11 -16.85 6.05
C GLN A 199 -0.56 -15.79 6.96
N GLY A 200 -0.62 -14.54 6.49
CA GLY A 200 -1.41 -13.46 7.08
C GLY A 200 -0.63 -12.19 7.42
N LEU A 201 -1.37 -11.11 7.71
CA LEU A 201 -0.83 -9.76 7.91
C LEU A 201 0.26 -9.71 8.99
N GLN A 202 1.42 -9.17 8.62
CA GLN A 202 2.57 -8.99 9.50
C GLN A 202 2.87 -7.51 9.72
N SER A 203 3.53 -7.23 10.84
CA SER A 203 4.22 -5.96 11.05
C SER A 203 5.70 -6.20 11.35
N LEU A 204 6.55 -5.34 10.78
CA LEU A 204 8.00 -5.38 10.93
C LEU A 204 8.52 -3.99 11.33
N TRP A 205 9.43 -3.97 12.30
CA TRP A 205 10.17 -2.76 12.68
C TRP A 205 11.52 -2.67 11.94
N TYR A 206 11.98 -1.46 11.67
CA TYR A 206 13.34 -1.19 11.21
C TYR A 206 14.12 -0.42 12.27
N ARG A 207 15.40 -0.74 12.40
CA ARG A 207 16.29 -0.08 13.36
C ARG A 207 16.97 1.15 12.77
N TYR A 208 17.23 1.14 11.47
CA TYR A 208 17.93 2.20 10.76
C TYR A 208 17.09 2.67 9.59
N ILE A 209 16.97 3.99 9.45
CA ILE A 209 16.15 4.64 8.44
C ILE A 209 16.94 5.83 7.89
N LEU A 210 16.95 5.95 6.57
CA LEU A 210 17.68 6.97 5.85
C LEU A 210 16.77 7.55 4.77
N GLU A 211 16.60 8.86 4.75
CA GLU A 211 15.82 9.59 3.75
C GLU A 211 16.75 9.99 2.60
N GLU A 212 16.44 9.56 1.38
CA GLU A 212 17.26 9.81 0.18
C GLU A 212 16.41 10.36 -0.95
N GLY A 213 16.30 11.68 -1.02
CA GLY A 213 15.55 12.37 -2.07
C GLY A 213 14.06 12.02 -2.05
N ARG A 214 13.65 11.07 -2.90
CA ARG A 214 12.27 10.58 -3.06
C ARG A 214 12.05 9.18 -2.47
N THR A 215 13.05 8.60 -1.83
CA THR A 215 12.95 7.29 -1.20
C THR A 215 13.33 7.32 0.27
N ILE A 216 12.89 6.28 0.97
CA ILE A 216 13.29 5.97 2.33
C ILE A 216 13.94 4.58 2.28
N PHE A 217 15.17 4.47 2.77
CA PHE A 217 15.87 3.21 2.94
C PHE A 217 15.80 2.76 4.39
N ALA A 218 15.29 1.57 4.65
CA ALA A 218 15.13 1.03 6.00
C ALA A 218 15.74 -0.37 6.14
N TYR A 219 16.55 -0.59 7.18
CA TYR A 219 17.29 -1.85 7.34
C TYR A 219 17.54 -2.23 8.81
N ASN A 220 17.90 -3.50 9.01
CA ASN A 220 18.28 -4.09 10.29
C ASN A 220 19.66 -4.76 10.17
N MET A 221 20.70 -4.20 10.81
CA MET A 221 22.10 -4.68 10.68
C MET A 221 22.34 -6.15 11.07
N THR A 222 21.42 -6.79 11.82
CA THR A 222 21.57 -8.16 12.31
C THR A 222 20.80 -9.20 11.50
N MET A 223 20.15 -8.81 10.40
CA MET A 223 19.34 -9.73 9.60
C MET A 223 19.82 -9.73 8.15
N LYS A 224 20.12 -10.92 7.63
CA LYS A 224 19.83 -11.17 6.21
C LYS A 224 18.32 -11.03 6.08
N THR A 225 17.87 -10.11 5.24
CA THR A 225 16.46 -10.00 4.91
C THR A 225 16.08 -11.22 4.08
N ASP A 226 15.81 -12.36 4.73
CA ASP A 226 15.05 -13.48 4.12
C ASP A 226 13.57 -13.08 3.99
N HIS A 227 13.31 -11.85 3.58
CA HIS A 227 11.97 -11.32 3.42
C HIS A 227 11.84 -11.00 1.95
N GLY A 228 11.10 -11.87 1.25
CA GLY A 228 11.00 -11.90 -0.19
C GLY A 228 10.72 -10.52 -0.78
N ALA A 229 11.29 -10.29 -1.95
CA ALA A 229 11.01 -9.19 -2.87
C ALA A 229 9.53 -9.17 -3.37
N GLU A 230 8.60 -9.79 -2.64
CA GLU A 230 7.29 -10.24 -3.10
C GLU A 230 6.11 -9.63 -2.34
N ASP A 231 6.35 -8.62 -1.49
CA ASP A 231 5.30 -7.87 -0.80
C ASP A 231 5.43 -6.37 -1.09
N ASN A 232 5.58 -6.01 -2.36
CA ASN A 232 5.60 -4.59 -2.75
C ASN A 232 4.25 -3.93 -2.46
N GLY A 233 4.26 -2.61 -2.30
CA GLY A 233 3.06 -1.81 -2.11
C GLY A 233 2.60 -1.66 -0.65
N GLY A 234 3.15 -2.44 0.29
CA GLY A 234 2.81 -2.32 1.71
C GLY A 234 3.27 -0.99 2.33
N PRO A 235 2.53 -0.43 3.31
CA PRO A 235 2.85 0.87 3.89
C PRO A 235 3.98 0.81 4.93
N LEU A 236 4.89 1.79 4.86
CA LEU A 236 5.71 2.22 5.98
C LEU A 236 4.95 3.28 6.77
N VAL A 237 4.60 2.95 8.01
CA VAL A 237 3.76 3.78 8.87
C VAL A 237 4.53 4.30 10.07
N GLN A 238 4.25 5.55 10.44
CA GLN A 238 4.71 6.15 11.69
C GLN A 238 3.53 6.36 12.64
N LYS A 239 3.66 5.90 13.88
CA LYS A 239 2.67 6.18 14.92
C LYS A 239 2.95 7.54 15.57
N MET A 240 2.01 8.46 15.48
CA MET A 240 2.06 9.79 16.11
C MET A 240 0.72 10.10 16.77
N GLU A 241 0.73 10.50 18.04
CA GLU A 241 -0.48 10.90 18.79
C GLU A 241 -1.61 9.84 18.72
N GLY A 242 -1.23 8.56 18.71
CA GLY A 242 -2.19 7.44 18.63
C GLY A 242 -2.72 7.11 17.23
N LYS A 243 -2.36 7.89 16.19
CA LYS A 243 -2.72 7.65 14.79
C LYS A 243 -1.54 7.09 13.98
N HIS A 244 -1.81 6.35 12.91
CA HIS A 244 -0.80 5.90 11.95
C HIS A 244 -0.79 6.84 10.74
N TYR A 245 0.41 7.29 10.36
CA TYR A 245 0.65 8.15 9.22
C TYR A 245 1.48 7.42 8.18
N LEU A 246 1.12 7.57 6.89
CA LEU A 246 1.73 6.89 5.77
C LEU A 246 2.99 7.61 5.27
N PHE A 247 4.18 7.13 5.62
CA PHE A 247 5.43 7.76 5.21
C PHE A 247 5.98 7.19 3.91
N GLY A 248 5.77 5.91 3.64
CA GLY A 248 6.29 5.28 2.42
C GLY A 248 5.47 4.11 1.94
N ILE A 249 5.70 3.73 0.69
CA ILE A 249 5.16 2.53 0.06
C ILE A 249 6.33 1.65 -0.35
N HIS A 250 6.30 0.38 0.03
CA HIS A 250 7.39 -0.56 -0.25
C HIS A 250 7.57 -0.75 -1.75
N ALA A 251 8.76 -0.43 -2.25
CA ALA A 251 9.14 -0.48 -3.66
C ALA A 251 10.09 -1.64 -3.98
N GLY A 252 10.47 -2.42 -2.96
CA GLY A 252 11.38 -3.56 -3.07
C GLY A 252 12.62 -3.40 -2.22
N TYR A 253 13.71 -4.05 -2.62
CA TYR A 253 14.95 -4.13 -1.85
C TYR A 253 16.12 -3.47 -2.60
N GLY A 254 17.04 -2.91 -1.83
CA GLY A 254 18.25 -2.29 -2.34
C GLY A 254 19.46 -2.53 -1.46
N TYR A 255 20.63 -2.26 -2.02
CA TYR A 255 21.89 -2.28 -1.30
C TYR A 255 22.40 -0.85 -1.12
N ARG A 256 22.78 -0.51 0.11
CA ARG A 256 23.66 0.63 0.32
C ARG A 256 25.08 0.22 0.05
N VAL A 257 25.75 0.96 -0.82
CA VAL A 257 27.15 0.74 -1.18
C VAL A 257 28.01 1.87 -0.62
N HIS A 258 29.18 1.51 -0.09
CA HIS A 258 30.25 2.44 0.22
C HIS A 258 31.31 2.37 -0.87
N ASN A 259 31.70 3.54 -1.39
CA ASN A 259 32.76 3.63 -2.38
C ASN A 259 34.11 3.69 -1.66
N SER A 260 34.92 2.64 -1.81
CA SER A 260 36.30 2.62 -1.35
C SER A 260 37.21 2.24 -2.50
N GLY A 261 38.11 3.15 -2.90
CA GLY A 261 39.07 2.92 -3.99
C GLY A 261 38.43 2.60 -5.34
N GLY A 262 37.26 3.17 -5.66
CA GLY A 262 36.56 2.94 -6.94
C GLY A 262 35.75 1.63 -6.99
N ARG A 263 35.71 0.85 -5.91
CA ARG A 263 34.81 -0.31 -5.76
C ARG A 263 33.60 0.06 -4.89
N GLN A 264 32.42 -0.35 -5.34
CA GLN A 264 31.18 -0.30 -4.56
C GLN A 264 31.12 -1.53 -3.65
N ILE A 265 31.17 -1.31 -2.33
CA ILE A 265 31.09 -2.37 -1.32
C ILE A 265 29.73 -2.30 -0.65
N PRO A 266 28.85 -3.32 -0.75
CA PRO A 266 27.57 -3.31 -0.06
C PRO A 266 27.79 -3.34 1.46
N VAL A 267 27.23 -2.35 2.14
CA VAL A 267 27.34 -2.11 3.59
C VAL A 267 26.07 -2.55 4.33
N ALA A 268 24.93 -2.46 3.65
CA ALA A 268 23.65 -2.87 4.20
C ALA A 268 22.69 -3.24 3.07
N GLU A 269 21.90 -4.29 3.31
CA GLU A 269 20.73 -4.65 2.52
C GLU A 269 19.49 -4.20 3.29
N GLY A 270 18.50 -3.67 2.59
CA GLY A 270 17.32 -3.10 3.21
C GLY A 270 16.17 -2.88 2.25
N ALA A 271 15.02 -2.58 2.82
CA ALA A 271 13.82 -2.23 2.08
C ALA A 271 13.91 -0.77 1.61
N VAL A 272 13.49 -0.55 0.37
CA VAL A 272 13.33 0.76 -0.26
C VAL A 272 11.85 1.08 -0.28
N PHE A 273 11.52 2.30 0.11
CA PHE A 273 10.15 2.81 0.07
C PHE A 273 10.11 4.07 -0.78
N ALA A 274 9.09 4.20 -1.64
CA ALA A 274 8.74 5.46 -2.26
C ALA A 274 8.22 6.42 -1.17
N ASP A 275 8.83 7.59 -1.01
CA ASP A 275 8.46 8.56 0.03
C ASP A 275 7.17 9.30 -0.34
N VAL A 276 6.09 8.96 0.35
CA VAL A 276 4.74 9.48 0.09
C VAL A 276 4.68 10.99 0.27
N ARG A 277 5.50 11.57 1.18
CA ARG A 277 5.55 13.01 1.41
C ARG A 277 5.99 13.79 0.17
N LYS A 278 6.80 13.17 -0.70
CA LYS A 278 7.29 13.79 -1.95
C LYS A 278 6.32 13.68 -3.11
N GLN A 279 5.21 12.97 -2.91
CA GLN A 279 4.24 12.61 -3.95
C GLN A 279 2.81 13.08 -3.59
N LEU A 280 2.66 13.84 -2.50
CA LEU A 280 1.37 14.33 -1.99
C LEU A 280 0.56 15.10 -3.03
N THR A 281 1.21 15.94 -3.84
CA THR A 281 0.53 16.70 -4.90
C THR A 281 -0.14 15.76 -5.91
N TRP A 282 0.59 14.77 -6.42
CA TRP A 282 0.04 13.79 -7.35
C TRP A 282 -1.08 12.96 -6.72
N ILE A 283 -0.91 12.53 -5.45
CA ILE A 283 -1.95 11.77 -4.74
C ILE A 283 -3.23 12.61 -4.61
N CYS A 284 -3.11 13.88 -4.19
CA CYS A 284 -4.22 14.83 -4.09
C CYS A 284 -4.89 15.06 -5.45
N ASP A 285 -4.09 15.25 -6.50
CA ASP A 285 -4.59 15.47 -7.85
C ASP A 285 -5.36 14.27 -8.39
N VAL A 286 -4.96 13.04 -8.07
CA VAL A 286 -5.64 11.84 -8.60
C VAL A 286 -6.83 11.41 -7.74
N THR A 287 -6.78 11.63 -6.42
CA THR A 287 -7.74 11.02 -5.48
C THR A 287 -8.58 12.02 -4.69
N GLY A 288 -8.19 13.30 -4.66
CA GLY A 288 -8.74 14.29 -3.72
C GLY A 288 -8.23 14.15 -2.28
N VAL A 289 -7.39 13.14 -1.99
CA VAL A 289 -6.76 12.96 -0.68
C VAL A 289 -5.55 13.87 -0.57
N CYS A 290 -5.71 14.96 0.16
CA CYS A 290 -4.69 16.00 0.28
C CYS A 290 -4.20 16.09 1.73
N SER A 291 -2.90 16.27 1.91
CA SER A 291 -2.34 16.55 3.24
C SER A 291 -2.94 17.83 3.83
N LEU A 292 -2.74 18.00 5.14
CA LEU A 292 -2.97 19.29 5.80
C LEU A 292 -2.23 20.42 5.08
#